data_AF-A0A395MLY1-F1
#
_entry.id   AF-A0A395MLY1-F1
#
_cell.length_a   1.000
_cell.length_b   1.000
_cell.length_c   1.000
_cell.angle_alpha   90.00
_cell.angle_beta   90.00
_cell.angle_gamma   90.00
#
_symmetry.space_group_name_H-M   'P 1'
#
loop_
_entity.id
_entity.type
_entity.pdbx_description
1 polymer ?
#
loop_
_entity_poly.entity_id
_entity_poly.type
_entity_poly.pdbx_seq_one_letter_code
_entity_poly.pdbx_strand_id
1 'polypeptide(L)'
;MASSLTETSPSAGGTQTRTDSDLVFDKAVAKFKSRLNRTQANQFANCTLDDVRDQIRHIQNRHGSQRRLRNMDRLSKFVEGMDQLGKVVEVFLNLHNGVALIWGPIKFLLLVASNWVDSLDSLLGVYGQIGEALPDLTRYEHIYKEYPYVHTHLESYYCDILEFHSNALDVFARPDQKDAERDLIAHQSRIDQQYSTVESKIDPPNYHEDYEIASQKRFQNTSGRWILSHPLVSDWLDHSSKANGKIYLSGIPGAGKTVLTSSIIGHLRDRRSSGRGSADSFSVSYFYFKHHQPKKSSLLSMLLGLLAQLVAQDESLLDHVYQACRSAEPRQFQSLDEVSRHVSMALQSQPRSFVIIDGLDECTEASRVLDWFESIMSTQDDTSGDTDFNIRLFISGQRDGILESQMSHYTRIDLETSSGHDQDIEAFAETMAIKIRERFSLNPEIERDIAVRVTSKAGGMFLYAQLVLNNLLSQTSKYDLKQELKAETFPEGLEQA
;
A
#
# COMPACT_ATOMS: atom_id res chain seq x y z
N MET A 1 65.59 -0.21 -8.52
CA MET A 1 65.69 0.48 -9.83
C MET A 1 65.05 -0.41 -10.88
N ALA A 2 64.07 0.14 -11.57
CA ALA A 2 63.44 -0.26 -12.84
C ALA A 2 63.33 -1.76 -13.18
N SER A 3 62.10 -2.28 -13.13
CA SER A 3 61.64 -3.28 -14.09
C SER A 3 60.26 -2.84 -14.60
N SER A 4 60.20 -2.65 -15.92
CA SER A 4 59.10 -2.08 -16.70
C SER A 4 57.88 -3.01 -16.70
N LEU A 5 56.76 -2.50 -16.21
CA LEU A 5 55.44 -3.12 -16.35
C LEU A 5 54.81 -2.74 -17.69
N THR A 6 54.29 -3.76 -18.33
CA THR A 6 53.55 -3.82 -19.59
C THR A 6 52.35 -2.87 -19.65
N GLU A 7 52.34 -1.99 -20.66
CA GLU A 7 51.13 -1.33 -21.14
C GLU A 7 50.24 -2.35 -21.86
N THR A 8 49.04 -2.57 -21.34
CA THR A 8 47.93 -3.18 -22.07
C THR A 8 46.93 -2.07 -22.37
N SER A 9 46.65 -1.88 -23.65
CA SER A 9 45.77 -0.87 -24.19
C SER A 9 44.36 -0.94 -23.60
N PRO A 10 43.69 0.19 -23.31
CA PRO A 10 42.26 0.17 -23.04
C PRO A 10 41.51 -0.12 -24.33
N SER A 11 40.64 -1.13 -24.28
CA SER A 11 39.66 -1.42 -25.33
C SER A 11 38.83 -0.17 -25.63
N ALA A 12 38.83 0.24 -26.88
CA ALA A 12 37.98 1.31 -27.38
C ALA A 12 36.52 1.02 -27.02
N GLY A 13 35.97 1.78 -26.06
CA GLY A 13 34.54 1.91 -25.89
C GLY A 13 33.96 2.46 -27.20
N GLY A 14 33.04 1.71 -27.79
CA GLY A 14 32.34 2.13 -29.01
C GLY A 14 31.63 3.45 -28.77
N THR A 15 32.13 4.52 -29.37
CA THR A 15 31.42 5.78 -29.49
C THR A 15 30.25 5.54 -30.44
N GLN A 16 29.06 5.26 -29.89
CA GLN A 16 27.82 5.27 -30.67
C GLN A 16 27.61 6.68 -31.24
N THR A 17 27.65 6.79 -32.56
CA THR A 17 27.28 8.00 -33.29
C THR A 17 25.78 8.27 -33.08
N ARG A 18 25.44 9.40 -32.45
CA ARG A 18 24.05 9.84 -32.21
C ARG A 18 23.23 9.82 -33.51
N THR A 19 22.02 9.27 -33.45
CA THR A 19 21.10 9.22 -34.60
C THR A 19 20.28 10.51 -34.72
N ASP A 20 19.64 10.76 -35.87
CA ASP A 20 18.70 11.89 -36.04
C ASP A 20 17.49 11.80 -35.09
N SER A 21 17.13 10.58 -34.64
CA SER A 21 16.05 10.34 -33.68
C SER A 21 16.40 10.91 -32.30
N ASP A 22 17.62 10.65 -31.83
CA ASP A 22 18.16 11.19 -30.57
C ASP A 22 18.05 12.73 -30.54
N LEU A 23 18.28 13.39 -31.69
CA LEU A 23 18.16 14.84 -31.83
C LEU A 23 16.72 15.35 -31.78
N VAL A 24 15.74 14.57 -32.26
CA VAL A 24 14.31 14.94 -32.19
C VAL A 24 13.81 14.80 -30.75
N PHE A 25 14.15 13.70 -30.10
CA PHE A 25 13.80 13.46 -28.70
C PHE A 25 14.41 14.52 -27.77
N ASP A 26 15.73 14.78 -27.88
CA ASP A 26 16.43 15.82 -27.10
C ASP A 26 15.77 17.20 -27.29
N LYS A 27 15.37 17.54 -28.53
CA LYS A 27 14.67 18.79 -28.84
C LYS A 27 13.28 18.85 -28.20
N ALA A 28 12.51 17.76 -28.21
CA ALA A 28 11.19 17.71 -27.59
C ALA A 28 11.29 17.90 -26.07
N VAL A 29 12.24 17.23 -25.43
CA VAL A 29 12.52 17.40 -23.98
C VAL A 29 12.95 18.84 -23.67
N ALA A 30 13.87 19.40 -24.45
CA ALA A 30 14.34 20.77 -24.26
C ALA A 30 13.21 21.81 -24.48
N LYS A 31 12.37 21.60 -25.49
CA LYS A 31 11.18 22.42 -25.78
C LYS A 31 10.17 22.33 -24.64
N PHE A 32 9.96 21.14 -24.06
CA PHE A 32 9.08 20.98 -22.91
C PHE A 32 9.62 21.74 -21.69
N LYS A 33 10.88 21.51 -21.32
CA LYS A 33 11.53 22.17 -20.17
C LYS A 33 11.53 23.69 -20.27
N SER A 34 11.71 24.25 -21.47
CA SER A 34 11.73 25.71 -21.66
C SER A 34 10.36 26.39 -21.50
N ARG A 35 9.27 25.62 -21.59
CA ARG A 35 7.90 26.10 -21.34
C ARG A 35 7.53 26.12 -19.86
N LEU A 36 8.24 25.39 -19.01
CA LEU A 36 7.95 25.32 -17.58
C LEU A 36 8.40 26.59 -16.87
N ASN A 37 7.55 27.11 -15.99
CA ASN A 37 8.00 28.13 -15.03
C ASN A 37 8.87 27.49 -13.93
N ARG A 38 9.55 28.32 -13.13
CA ARG A 38 10.47 27.85 -12.08
C ARG A 38 9.79 26.94 -11.05
N THR A 39 8.54 27.22 -10.70
CA THR A 39 7.78 26.42 -9.74
C THR A 39 7.45 25.05 -10.30
N GLN A 40 6.94 24.98 -11.52
CA GLN A 40 6.65 23.73 -12.24
C GLN A 40 7.91 22.90 -12.43
N ALA A 41 9.01 23.52 -12.88
CA ALA A 41 10.29 22.82 -13.06
C ALA A 41 10.78 22.16 -11.75
N ASN A 42 10.65 22.86 -10.62
CA ASN A 42 11.03 22.33 -9.31
C ASN A 42 10.09 21.20 -8.85
N GLN A 43 8.77 21.37 -9.00
CA GLN A 43 7.78 20.36 -8.61
C GLN A 43 7.91 19.08 -9.45
N PHE A 44 8.29 19.20 -10.72
CA PHE A 44 8.35 18.06 -11.63
C PHE A 44 9.66 17.29 -11.50
N ALA A 45 10.75 17.92 -11.06
CA ALA A 45 12.11 17.36 -11.12
C ALA A 45 12.29 15.99 -10.45
N ASN A 46 11.52 15.71 -9.40
CA ASN A 46 11.61 14.48 -8.60
C ASN A 46 10.24 13.76 -8.45
N CYS A 47 9.25 14.11 -9.28
CA CYS A 47 7.93 13.51 -9.16
C CYS A 47 7.97 12.04 -9.59
N THR A 48 7.39 11.18 -8.77
CA THR A 48 7.31 9.73 -8.98
C THR A 48 5.90 9.29 -9.35
N LEU A 49 5.74 8.01 -9.71
CA LEU A 49 4.42 7.40 -9.85
C LEU A 49 3.63 7.42 -8.53
N ASP A 50 4.30 7.22 -7.39
CA ASP A 50 3.63 7.19 -6.09
C ASP A 50 3.09 8.57 -5.72
N ASP A 51 3.79 9.64 -6.07
CA ASP A 51 3.28 11.01 -5.97
C ASP A 51 1.96 11.22 -6.74
N VAL A 52 1.84 10.63 -7.93
CA VAL A 52 0.62 10.71 -8.75
C VAL A 52 -0.50 9.90 -8.10
N ARG A 53 -0.20 8.70 -7.59
CA ARG A 53 -1.17 7.87 -6.86
C ARG A 53 -1.68 8.58 -5.61
N ASP A 54 -0.80 9.24 -4.86
CA ASP A 54 -1.18 10.01 -3.69
C ASP A 54 -2.05 11.22 -4.05
N GLN A 55 -1.73 11.92 -5.14
CA GLN A 55 -2.59 12.99 -5.64
C GLN A 55 -3.98 12.49 -6.06
N ILE A 56 -4.07 11.32 -6.71
CA ILE A 56 -5.36 10.70 -7.05
C ILE A 56 -6.16 10.39 -5.79
N ARG A 57 -5.53 9.77 -4.77
CA ARG A 57 -6.17 9.48 -3.48
C ARG A 57 -6.65 10.74 -2.78
N HIS A 58 -5.85 11.80 -2.80
CA HIS A 58 -6.22 13.10 -2.23
C HIS A 58 -7.46 13.70 -2.91
N ILE A 59 -7.48 13.71 -4.25
CA ILE A 59 -8.64 14.19 -5.02
C ILE A 59 -9.88 13.36 -4.72
N GLN A 60 -9.76 12.02 -4.65
CA GLN A 60 -10.87 11.13 -4.30
C GLN A 60 -11.42 11.43 -2.90
N ASN A 61 -10.54 11.56 -1.90
CA ASN A 61 -10.93 11.88 -0.53
C ASN A 61 -11.68 13.23 -0.46
N ARG A 62 -11.10 14.27 -1.08
CA ARG A 62 -11.66 15.63 -1.06
C ARG A 62 -12.98 15.73 -1.83
N HIS A 63 -13.10 15.10 -3.00
CA HIS A 63 -14.33 15.14 -3.79
C HIS A 63 -15.41 14.20 -3.24
N GLY A 64 -15.01 13.12 -2.56
CA GLY A 64 -15.91 12.21 -1.85
C GLY A 64 -16.72 12.93 -0.79
N SER A 65 -16.06 13.69 0.07
CA SER A 65 -16.72 14.49 1.11
C SER A 65 -17.66 15.56 0.54
N GLN A 66 -17.33 16.10 -0.65
CA GLN A 66 -18.13 17.12 -1.36
C GLN A 66 -19.21 16.54 -2.29
N ARG A 67 -19.33 15.22 -2.43
CA ARG A 67 -20.21 14.55 -3.42
C ARG A 67 -19.92 14.93 -4.88
N ARG A 68 -18.65 15.19 -5.20
CA ARG A 68 -18.16 15.62 -6.54
C ARG A 68 -17.21 14.60 -7.18
N LEU A 69 -17.32 13.33 -6.79
CA LEU A 69 -16.43 12.26 -7.26
C LEU A 69 -16.44 12.11 -8.78
N ARG A 70 -15.30 11.67 -9.30
CA ARG A 70 -15.10 11.30 -10.70
C ARG A 70 -14.42 9.95 -10.79
N ASN A 71 -14.65 9.24 -11.89
CA ASN A 71 -14.06 7.93 -12.12
C ASN A 71 -12.56 8.07 -12.41
N MET A 72 -11.74 8.07 -11.36
CA MET A 72 -10.28 8.20 -11.46
C MET A 72 -9.64 6.94 -12.08
N ASP A 73 -10.32 5.79 -12.08
CA ASP A 73 -9.81 4.55 -12.71
C ASP A 73 -9.62 4.68 -14.23
N ARG A 74 -10.18 5.74 -14.84
CA ARG A 74 -9.90 6.13 -16.23
C ARG A 74 -8.42 6.36 -16.50
N LEU A 75 -7.61 6.66 -15.48
CA LEU A 75 -6.15 6.80 -15.63
C LEU A 75 -5.40 5.48 -15.63
N SER A 76 -6.00 4.36 -15.19
CA SER A 76 -5.28 3.12 -14.90
C SER A 76 -4.40 2.63 -16.06
N LYS A 77 -4.98 2.46 -17.26
CA LYS A 77 -4.25 2.03 -18.46
C LYS A 77 -3.15 3.01 -18.88
N PHE A 78 -3.41 4.31 -18.74
CA PHE A 78 -2.43 5.34 -19.07
C PHE A 78 -1.24 5.30 -18.11
N VAL A 79 -1.51 5.24 -16.81
CA VAL A 79 -0.50 5.13 -15.75
C VAL A 79 0.32 3.85 -15.92
N GLU A 80 -0.33 2.73 -16.21
CA GLU A 80 0.36 1.47 -16.50
C GLU A 80 1.26 1.59 -17.73
N GLY A 81 0.74 2.11 -18.85
CA GLY A 81 1.52 2.32 -20.07
C GLY A 81 2.71 3.27 -19.87
N MET A 82 2.56 4.32 -19.05
CA MET A 82 3.63 5.25 -18.71
C MET A 82 4.68 4.64 -17.77
N ASP A 83 4.28 3.80 -16.82
CA ASP A 83 5.22 3.06 -15.96
C ASP A 83 6.08 2.10 -16.79
N GLN A 84 5.45 1.42 -17.76
CA GLN A 84 6.16 0.57 -18.70
C GLN A 84 7.10 1.38 -19.62
N LEU A 85 6.61 2.49 -20.19
CA LEU A 85 7.40 3.36 -21.07
C LEU A 85 8.59 3.98 -20.32
N GLY A 86 8.37 4.42 -19.08
CA GLY A 86 9.39 5.05 -18.24
C GLY A 86 10.58 4.13 -17.97
N LYS A 87 10.33 2.86 -17.65
CA LYS A 87 11.39 1.85 -17.46
C LYS A 87 12.24 1.66 -18.72
N VAL A 88 11.63 1.75 -19.90
CA VAL A 88 12.34 1.62 -21.17
C VAL A 88 13.15 2.89 -21.45
N VAL A 89 12.55 4.08 -21.29
CA VAL A 89 13.23 5.36 -21.53
C VAL A 89 14.43 5.59 -20.60
N GLU A 90 14.35 5.23 -19.32
CA GLU A 90 15.48 5.39 -18.40
C GLU A 90 16.66 4.47 -18.74
N VAL A 91 16.38 3.21 -19.11
CA VAL A 91 17.41 2.22 -19.43
C VAL A 91 18.10 2.52 -20.76
N PHE A 92 17.35 2.92 -21.78
CA PHE A 92 17.88 3.02 -23.15
C PHE A 92 18.30 4.44 -23.54
N LEU A 93 17.64 5.48 -23.03
CA LEU A 93 17.91 6.87 -23.43
C LEU A 93 18.81 7.62 -22.44
N ASN A 94 19.24 6.98 -21.35
CA ASN A 94 20.12 7.54 -20.32
C ASN A 94 19.66 8.91 -19.79
N LEU A 95 18.34 9.16 -19.78
CA LEU A 95 17.77 10.36 -19.16
C LEU A 95 17.64 10.15 -17.68
N HIS A 96 18.60 10.67 -16.94
CA HIS A 96 18.42 10.89 -15.52
C HIS A 96 17.19 11.80 -15.31
N ASN A 97 16.20 11.31 -14.56
CA ASN A 97 14.93 11.97 -14.25
C ASN A 97 14.01 12.19 -15.47
N GLY A 98 14.11 11.36 -16.51
CA GLY A 98 13.19 11.42 -17.66
C GLY A 98 11.73 11.24 -17.23
N VAL A 99 11.42 10.17 -16.51
CA VAL A 99 10.06 9.83 -16.06
C VAL A 99 9.39 10.90 -15.21
N ALA A 100 10.17 11.74 -14.54
CA ALA A 100 9.66 12.85 -13.74
C ALA A 100 8.94 13.90 -14.62
N LEU A 101 9.31 14.01 -15.90
CA LEU A 101 8.62 14.84 -16.90
C LEU A 101 7.30 14.23 -17.40
N ILE A 102 7.03 12.97 -17.09
CA ILE A 102 5.70 12.36 -17.26
C ILE A 102 4.89 12.59 -15.98
N TRP A 103 5.42 12.16 -14.83
CA TRP A 103 4.66 12.14 -13.58
C TRP A 103 4.35 13.54 -13.04
N GLY A 104 5.31 14.47 -13.13
CA GLY A 104 5.14 15.84 -12.65
C GLY A 104 3.94 16.57 -13.29
N PRO A 105 3.86 16.62 -14.62
CA PRO A 105 2.70 17.20 -15.30
C PRO A 105 1.38 16.51 -14.98
N ILE A 106 1.33 15.19 -14.87
CA ILE A 106 0.10 14.47 -14.49
C ILE A 106 -0.37 14.91 -13.11
N LYS A 107 0.52 14.85 -12.11
CA LYS A 107 0.22 15.28 -10.73
C LYS A 107 -0.31 16.71 -10.72
N PHE A 108 0.36 17.61 -11.43
CA PHE A 108 0.00 19.01 -11.51
C PHE A 108 -1.35 19.26 -12.21
N LEU A 109 -1.57 18.66 -13.37
CA LEU A 109 -2.80 18.82 -14.13
C LEU A 109 -3.99 18.26 -13.34
N LEU A 110 -3.82 17.14 -12.65
CA LEU A 110 -4.85 16.59 -11.75
C LEU A 110 -5.14 17.55 -10.59
N LEU A 111 -4.11 18.10 -9.94
CA LEU A 111 -4.27 19.07 -8.86
C LEU A 111 -5.06 20.29 -9.33
N VAL A 112 -4.69 20.90 -10.46
CA VAL A 112 -5.35 22.11 -10.97
C VAL A 112 -6.77 21.81 -11.47
N ALA A 113 -6.94 20.76 -12.28
CA ALA A 113 -8.23 20.38 -12.84
C ALA A 113 -9.23 19.99 -11.75
N SER A 114 -8.78 19.46 -10.61
CA SER A 114 -9.65 19.04 -9.51
C SER A 114 -10.57 20.15 -8.99
N ASN A 115 -10.26 21.43 -9.19
CA ASN A 115 -11.13 22.51 -8.75
C ASN A 115 -12.42 22.61 -9.60
N TRP A 116 -12.34 22.24 -10.88
CA TRP A 116 -13.42 22.32 -11.85
C TRP A 116 -13.80 20.93 -12.31
N VAL A 117 -14.93 20.47 -11.82
CA VAL A 117 -15.45 19.12 -12.04
C VAL A 117 -15.52 18.71 -13.51
N ASP A 118 -15.89 19.64 -14.41
CA ASP A 118 -15.97 19.37 -15.85
C ASP A 118 -14.59 19.33 -16.51
N SER A 119 -13.66 20.19 -16.05
CA SER A 119 -12.27 20.17 -16.50
C SER A 119 -11.56 18.90 -16.06
N LEU A 120 -11.78 18.47 -14.81
CA LEU A 120 -11.27 17.19 -14.31
C LEU A 120 -11.84 16.05 -15.17
N ASP A 121 -13.16 15.97 -15.36
CA ASP A 121 -13.75 14.88 -16.15
C ASP A 121 -13.22 14.82 -17.60
N SER A 122 -13.07 15.99 -18.23
CA SER A 122 -12.50 16.11 -19.57
C SER A 122 -11.05 15.63 -19.60
N LEU A 123 -10.22 16.06 -18.64
CA LEU A 123 -8.83 15.67 -18.51
C LEU A 123 -8.70 14.15 -18.31
N LEU A 124 -9.48 13.57 -17.38
CA LEU A 124 -9.53 12.12 -17.15
C LEU A 124 -9.93 11.36 -18.43
N GLY A 125 -10.81 11.94 -19.25
CA GLY A 125 -11.23 11.36 -20.52
C GLY A 125 -10.13 11.31 -21.57
N VAL A 126 -9.35 12.38 -21.70
CA VAL A 126 -8.23 12.39 -22.64
C VAL A 126 -7.14 11.41 -22.19
N TYR A 127 -6.79 11.39 -20.89
CA TYR A 127 -5.85 10.39 -20.36
C TYR A 127 -6.33 8.96 -20.63
N GLY A 128 -7.61 8.68 -20.41
CA GLY A 128 -8.18 7.35 -20.69
C GLY A 128 -8.05 6.96 -22.16
N GLN A 129 -8.33 7.87 -23.10
CA GLN A 129 -8.18 7.62 -24.54
C GLN A 129 -6.72 7.36 -24.94
N ILE A 130 -5.78 8.14 -24.39
CA ILE A 130 -4.35 7.91 -24.64
C ILE A 130 -3.95 6.54 -24.08
N GLY A 131 -4.38 6.21 -22.85
CA GLY A 131 -4.11 4.92 -22.23
C GLY A 131 -4.65 3.72 -23.02
N GLU A 132 -5.79 3.87 -23.70
CA GLU A 132 -6.34 2.82 -24.57
C GLU A 132 -5.58 2.66 -25.89
N ALA A 133 -4.94 3.73 -26.37
CA ALA A 133 -4.13 3.70 -27.58
C ALA A 133 -2.70 3.15 -27.35
N LEU A 134 -2.23 3.12 -26.09
CA LEU A 134 -0.88 2.62 -25.77
C LEU A 134 -0.81 1.09 -25.91
N PRO A 135 0.23 0.56 -26.60
CA PRO A 135 0.47 -0.87 -26.64
C PRO A 135 1.03 -1.39 -25.30
N ASP A 136 0.82 -2.67 -25.00
CA ASP A 136 1.47 -3.35 -23.87
C ASP A 136 2.96 -3.54 -24.18
N LEU A 137 3.79 -2.65 -23.66
CA LEU A 137 5.22 -2.57 -23.98
C LEU A 137 6.00 -3.74 -23.37
N THR A 138 5.51 -4.34 -22.28
CA THR A 138 6.21 -5.47 -21.63
C THR A 138 6.34 -6.70 -22.53
N ARG A 139 5.38 -6.90 -23.45
CA ARG A 139 5.40 -8.04 -24.40
C ARG A 139 6.51 -7.95 -25.44
N TYR A 140 7.10 -6.78 -25.61
CA TYR A 140 8.06 -6.49 -26.68
C TYR A 140 9.47 -6.24 -26.15
N GLU A 141 9.74 -6.52 -24.86
CA GLU A 141 11.03 -6.26 -24.22
C GLU A 141 12.23 -6.87 -24.97
N HIS A 142 12.06 -8.10 -25.49
CA HIS A 142 13.07 -8.77 -26.31
C HIS A 142 13.31 -8.02 -27.63
N ILE A 143 12.25 -7.52 -28.26
CA ILE A 143 12.32 -6.83 -29.56
C ILE A 143 13.08 -5.51 -29.41
N TYR A 144 12.87 -4.77 -28.31
CA TYR A 144 13.58 -3.51 -28.06
C TYR A 144 15.09 -3.69 -27.92
N LYS A 145 15.54 -4.82 -27.35
CA LYS A 145 16.97 -5.13 -27.21
C LYS A 145 17.61 -5.56 -28.52
N GLU A 146 16.84 -6.19 -29.40
CA GLU A 146 17.32 -6.77 -30.65
C GLU A 146 17.27 -5.80 -31.84
N TYR A 147 16.34 -4.83 -31.82
CA TYR A 147 16.05 -3.96 -32.97
C TYR A 147 16.07 -2.47 -32.61
N PRO A 148 17.21 -1.78 -32.79
CA PRO A 148 17.37 -0.38 -32.40
C PRO A 148 16.41 0.60 -33.06
N TYR A 149 15.88 0.30 -34.25
CA TYR A 149 14.92 1.17 -34.94
C TYR A 149 13.58 1.29 -34.18
N VAL A 150 13.25 0.36 -33.30
CA VAL A 150 12.03 0.39 -32.50
C VAL A 150 12.10 1.50 -31.42
N HIS A 151 13.31 1.90 -31.00
CA HIS A 151 13.50 3.01 -30.05
C HIS A 151 12.92 4.32 -30.59
N THR A 152 13.02 4.57 -31.90
CA THR A 152 12.46 5.77 -32.53
C THR A 152 10.93 5.90 -32.35
N HIS A 153 10.22 4.77 -32.25
CA HIS A 153 8.78 4.77 -32.01
C HIS A 153 8.45 5.05 -30.54
N LEU A 154 9.27 4.54 -29.61
CA LEU A 154 9.15 4.83 -28.18
C LEU A 154 9.44 6.30 -27.87
N GLU A 155 10.46 6.85 -28.52
CA GLU A 155 10.75 8.29 -28.49
C GLU A 155 9.58 9.11 -29.02
N SER A 156 8.94 8.67 -30.11
CA SER A 156 7.75 9.33 -30.65
C SER A 156 6.61 9.34 -29.64
N TYR A 157 6.28 8.19 -29.03
CA TYR A 157 5.25 8.14 -27.99
C TYR A 157 5.56 9.12 -26.85
N TYR A 158 6.80 9.14 -26.38
CA TYR A 158 7.21 10.04 -25.32
C TYR A 158 7.07 11.52 -25.74
N CYS A 159 7.45 11.87 -26.97
CA CYS A 159 7.31 13.21 -27.51
C CYS A 159 5.83 13.64 -27.59
N ASP A 160 4.94 12.75 -28.04
CA ASP A 160 3.51 12.99 -28.13
C ASP A 160 2.90 13.25 -26.73
N ILE A 161 3.38 12.54 -25.70
CA ILE A 161 2.98 12.78 -24.30
C ILE A 161 3.45 14.14 -23.81
N LEU A 162 4.70 14.53 -24.09
CA LEU A 162 5.20 15.86 -23.73
C LEU A 162 4.44 16.98 -24.44
N GLU A 163 4.04 16.77 -25.69
CA GLU A 163 3.22 17.72 -26.44
C GLU A 163 1.81 17.81 -25.86
N PHE A 164 1.18 16.69 -25.54
CA PHE A 164 -0.11 16.68 -24.86
C PHE A 164 -0.04 17.43 -23.52
N HIS A 165 0.93 17.12 -22.65
CA HIS A 165 1.12 17.82 -21.37
C HIS A 165 1.37 19.32 -21.57
N SER A 166 2.16 19.69 -22.58
CA SER A 166 2.38 21.09 -22.95
C SER A 166 1.08 21.82 -23.28
N ASN A 167 0.24 21.20 -24.10
CA ASN A 167 -1.04 21.77 -24.51
C ASN A 167 -2.02 21.85 -23.33
N ALA A 168 -2.04 20.81 -22.48
CA ALA A 168 -2.88 20.79 -21.28
C ALA A 168 -2.46 21.89 -20.28
N LEU A 169 -1.17 22.10 -20.05
CA LEU A 169 -0.67 23.17 -19.18
C LEU A 169 -1.07 24.56 -19.70
N ASP A 170 -1.04 24.78 -21.02
CA ASP A 170 -1.47 26.05 -21.63
C ASP A 170 -2.97 26.34 -21.41
N VAL A 171 -3.82 25.31 -21.31
CA VAL A 171 -5.25 25.47 -20.99
C VAL A 171 -5.42 26.02 -19.58
N PHE A 172 -4.64 25.53 -18.61
CA PHE A 172 -4.73 25.94 -17.21
C PHE A 172 -3.95 27.24 -16.89
N ALA A 173 -3.01 27.64 -17.75
CA ALA A 173 -2.25 28.89 -17.60
C ALA A 173 -3.01 30.16 -18.00
N ARG A 174 -4.29 30.06 -18.42
CA ARG A 174 -5.11 31.19 -18.85
C ARG A 174 -5.37 32.17 -17.68
N PRO A 175 -5.47 33.50 -17.93
CA PRO A 175 -5.55 34.50 -16.87
C PRO A 175 -6.69 34.30 -15.86
N ASP A 176 -7.82 33.75 -16.31
CA ASP A 176 -8.99 33.41 -15.49
C ASP A 176 -8.77 32.24 -14.53
N GLN A 177 -7.76 31.39 -14.79
CA GLN A 177 -7.43 30.21 -14.00
C GLN A 177 -6.13 30.37 -13.19
N LYS A 178 -5.32 31.39 -13.53
CA LYS A 178 -3.97 31.61 -13.00
C LYS A 178 -3.93 31.97 -11.51
N ASP A 179 -4.89 32.76 -11.03
CA ASP A 179 -4.96 33.10 -9.60
C ASP A 179 -5.40 31.89 -8.77
N ALA A 180 -6.39 31.13 -9.27
CA ALA A 180 -6.83 29.88 -8.64
C ALA A 180 -5.72 28.83 -8.61
N GLU A 181 -4.97 28.67 -9.71
CA GLU A 181 -3.77 27.82 -9.79
C GLU A 181 -2.74 28.23 -8.74
N ARG A 182 -2.42 29.52 -8.63
CA ARG A 182 -1.44 30.03 -7.66
C ARG A 182 -1.86 29.74 -6.22
N ASP A 183 -3.12 29.98 -5.88
CA ASP A 183 -3.65 29.73 -4.54
C ASP A 183 -3.65 28.23 -4.20
N LEU A 184 -3.98 27.36 -5.18
CA LEU A 184 -3.90 25.90 -5.04
C LEU A 184 -2.48 25.42 -4.80
N ILE A 185 -1.51 25.90 -5.59
CA ILE A 185 -0.10 25.55 -5.42
C ILE A 185 0.41 26.00 -4.06
N ALA A 186 0.05 27.22 -3.63
CA ALA A 186 0.43 27.73 -2.32
C ALA A 186 -0.20 26.90 -1.19
N HIS A 187 -1.47 26.51 -1.34
CA HIS A 187 -2.16 25.66 -0.37
C HIS A 187 -1.52 24.27 -0.27
N GLN A 188 -1.28 23.59 -1.40
CA GLN A 188 -0.62 22.27 -1.40
C GLN A 188 0.79 22.35 -0.82
N SER A 189 1.57 23.36 -1.21
CA SER A 189 2.92 23.57 -0.65
C SER A 189 2.90 23.77 0.86
N ARG A 190 1.87 24.47 1.39
CA ARG A 190 1.67 24.64 2.83
C ARG A 190 1.34 23.31 3.50
N ILE A 191 0.43 22.51 2.92
CA ILE A 191 0.06 21.18 3.43
C ILE A 191 1.28 20.26 3.46
N ASP A 192 2.05 20.19 2.37
CA ASP A 192 3.27 19.37 2.28
C ASP A 192 4.30 19.78 3.33
N GLN A 193 4.47 21.10 3.55
CA GLN A 193 5.35 21.62 4.60
C GLN A 193 4.85 21.25 6.01
N GLN A 194 3.54 21.31 6.24
CA GLN A 194 2.94 20.90 7.51
C GLN A 194 3.17 19.41 7.77
N TYR A 195 2.91 18.56 6.78
CA TYR A 195 3.17 17.12 6.85
C TYR A 195 4.63 16.83 7.16
N SER A 196 5.56 17.40 6.39
CA SER A 196 6.99 17.18 6.59
C SER A 196 7.44 17.60 8.01
N THR A 197 6.90 18.69 8.53
CA THR A 197 7.19 19.15 9.90
C THR A 197 6.66 18.17 10.94
N VAL A 198 5.41 17.72 10.79
CA VAL A 198 4.75 16.80 11.71
C VAL A 198 5.43 15.44 11.67
N GLU A 199 5.68 14.89 10.50
CA GLU A 199 6.37 13.61 10.30
C GLU A 199 7.78 13.64 10.90
N SER A 200 8.55 14.71 10.67
CA SER A 200 9.88 14.86 11.27
C SER A 200 9.83 14.96 12.79
N LYS A 201 8.78 15.58 13.36
CA LYS A 201 8.61 15.75 14.81
C LYS A 201 8.12 14.48 15.50
N ILE A 202 7.21 13.74 14.85
CA ILE A 202 6.65 12.48 15.36
C ILE A 202 7.66 11.35 15.22
N ASP A 203 8.41 11.31 14.11
CA ASP A 203 9.32 10.22 13.73
C ASP A 203 8.64 8.84 13.84
N PRO A 204 7.49 8.65 13.15
CA PRO A 204 6.64 7.48 13.34
C PRO A 204 7.35 6.18 12.89
N PRO A 205 6.96 5.02 13.44
CA PRO A 205 7.41 3.74 12.92
C PRO A 205 6.95 3.54 11.47
N ASN A 206 7.74 2.82 10.66
CA ASN A 206 7.36 2.52 9.28
C ASN A 206 6.23 1.48 9.22
N TYR A 207 4.99 1.94 9.38
CA TYR A 207 3.77 1.14 9.32
C TYR A 207 3.39 0.77 7.88
N HIS A 208 3.78 1.58 6.89
CA HIS A 208 3.45 1.33 5.49
C HIS A 208 4.16 0.08 4.98
N GLU A 209 5.47 -0.03 5.22
CA GLU A 209 6.26 -1.21 4.87
C GLU A 209 5.73 -2.49 5.53
N ASP A 210 5.27 -2.41 6.79
CA ASP A 210 4.69 -3.57 7.48
C ASP A 210 3.42 -4.07 6.79
N TYR A 211 2.52 -3.15 6.42
CA TYR A 211 1.33 -3.48 5.66
C TYR A 211 1.67 -4.08 4.30
N GLU A 212 2.61 -3.49 3.55
CA GLU A 212 3.01 -4.00 2.24
C GLU A 212 3.54 -5.43 2.34
N ILE A 213 4.48 -5.68 3.27
CA ILE A 213 5.01 -7.02 3.55
C ILE A 213 3.89 -7.99 3.94
N ALA A 214 2.98 -7.57 4.84
CA ALA A 214 1.86 -8.40 5.28
C ALA A 214 0.88 -8.72 4.14
N SER A 215 0.63 -7.76 3.26
CA SER A 215 -0.32 -7.90 2.15
C SER A 215 0.23 -8.78 1.02
N GLN A 216 1.55 -8.75 0.79
CA GLN A 216 2.27 -9.56 -0.20
C GLN A 216 2.38 -11.04 0.20
N LYS A 217 2.26 -11.35 1.50
CA LYS A 217 2.21 -12.75 1.99
C LYS A 217 0.93 -13.49 1.58
N ARG A 218 -0.10 -12.80 1.08
CA ARG A 218 -1.34 -13.44 0.62
C ARG A 218 -1.05 -14.37 -0.55
N PHE A 219 -1.44 -15.63 -0.39
CA PHE A 219 -1.36 -16.58 -1.49
C PHE A 219 -2.50 -16.35 -2.46
N GLN A 220 -2.15 -15.88 -3.66
CA GLN A 220 -3.11 -15.42 -4.66
C GLN A 220 -4.02 -14.30 -4.10
N ASN A 221 -4.79 -13.62 -4.95
CA ASN A 221 -5.66 -12.52 -4.48
C ASN A 221 -6.91 -13.02 -3.71
N THR A 222 -6.93 -14.28 -3.26
CA THR A 222 -8.09 -14.97 -2.67
C THR A 222 -7.86 -15.40 -1.23
N SER A 223 -6.63 -15.80 -0.85
CA SER A 223 -6.36 -16.22 0.52
C SER A 223 -6.56 -15.09 1.53
N GLY A 224 -7.14 -15.43 2.67
CA GLY A 224 -7.51 -14.53 3.74
C GLY A 224 -8.78 -13.71 3.51
N ARG A 225 -9.44 -13.77 2.34
CA ARG A 225 -10.66 -12.99 2.06
C ARG A 225 -11.89 -13.44 2.85
N TRP A 226 -11.92 -14.70 3.29
CA TRP A 226 -13.05 -15.27 4.04
C TRP A 226 -13.35 -14.45 5.30
N ILE A 227 -12.34 -13.82 5.92
CA ILE A 227 -12.50 -13.02 7.14
C ILE A 227 -13.47 -11.85 6.92
N LEU A 228 -13.54 -11.29 5.71
CA LEU A 228 -14.44 -10.19 5.38
C LEU A 228 -15.91 -10.63 5.36
N SER A 229 -16.15 -11.93 5.14
CA SER A 229 -17.49 -12.54 5.15
C SER A 229 -17.80 -13.22 6.49
N HIS A 230 -16.86 -13.25 7.43
CA HIS A 230 -17.09 -13.79 8.76
C HIS A 230 -18.18 -12.96 9.45
N PRO A 231 -19.23 -13.57 10.04
CA PRO A 231 -20.41 -12.83 10.53
C PRO A 231 -20.06 -11.67 11.46
N LEU A 232 -19.18 -11.91 12.44
CA LEU A 232 -18.74 -10.88 13.39
C LEU A 232 -17.97 -9.73 12.72
N VAL A 233 -17.15 -10.04 11.70
CA VAL A 233 -16.35 -9.04 11.01
C VAL A 233 -17.20 -8.26 10.02
N SER A 234 -18.10 -8.92 9.28
CA SER A 234 -19.04 -8.26 8.38
C SER A 234 -19.91 -7.26 9.14
N ASP A 235 -20.42 -7.66 10.31
CA ASP A 235 -21.20 -6.77 11.19
C ASP A 235 -20.35 -5.61 11.72
N TRP A 236 -19.12 -5.89 12.16
CA TRP A 236 -18.14 -4.88 12.54
C TRP A 236 -17.67 -3.98 11.39
N LEU A 237 -17.83 -4.36 10.13
CA LEU A 237 -17.52 -3.54 8.95
C LEU A 237 -18.71 -2.68 8.49
N ASP A 238 -19.93 -3.02 8.91
CA ASP A 238 -21.16 -2.33 8.55
C ASP A 238 -21.34 -1.08 9.40
N HIS A 239 -21.29 0.10 8.77
CA HIS A 239 -21.38 1.39 9.45
C HIS A 239 -22.69 1.56 10.23
N SER A 240 -23.76 0.90 9.82
CA SER A 240 -25.06 0.98 10.50
C SER A 240 -25.18 0.05 11.71
N SER A 241 -24.22 -0.86 11.89
CA SER A 241 -24.22 -1.81 13.01
C SER A 241 -23.95 -1.13 14.36
N LYS A 242 -24.72 -1.56 15.37
CA LYS A 242 -24.55 -1.20 16.78
C LYS A 242 -23.83 -2.29 17.58
N ALA A 243 -23.24 -3.27 16.88
CA ALA A 243 -22.53 -4.36 17.52
C ALA A 243 -21.30 -3.85 18.29
N ASN A 244 -20.81 -4.68 19.20
CA ASN A 244 -19.60 -4.41 19.98
C ASN A 244 -18.46 -4.00 19.04
N GLY A 245 -17.96 -2.77 19.21
CA GLY A 245 -16.90 -2.21 18.37
C GLY A 245 -15.55 -2.92 18.51
N LYS A 246 -15.42 -3.93 19.39
CA LYS A 246 -14.16 -4.60 19.73
C LYS A 246 -14.15 -6.06 19.27
N ILE A 247 -13.21 -6.40 18.39
CA ILE A 247 -12.93 -7.77 17.97
C ILE A 247 -11.52 -8.17 18.39
N TYR A 248 -11.39 -9.40 18.91
CA TYR A 248 -10.11 -10.07 19.14
C TYR A 248 -10.00 -11.33 18.28
N LEU A 249 -9.03 -11.33 17.36
CA LEU A 249 -8.66 -12.47 16.55
C LEU A 249 -7.53 -13.25 17.24
N SER A 250 -7.87 -14.42 17.75
CA SER A 250 -6.93 -15.32 18.40
C SER A 250 -6.54 -16.45 17.46
N GLY A 251 -5.28 -16.88 17.57
CA GLY A 251 -4.87 -18.18 17.05
C GLY A 251 -3.40 -18.49 17.25
N ILE A 252 -3.01 -19.74 16.99
CA ILE A 252 -1.62 -20.20 17.12
C ILE A 252 -0.60 -19.40 16.27
N PRO A 253 0.70 -19.41 16.63
CA PRO A 253 1.77 -18.96 15.76
C PRO A 253 1.66 -19.56 14.35
N GLY A 254 1.89 -18.74 13.33
CA GLY A 254 1.84 -19.21 11.93
C GLY A 254 0.45 -19.48 11.37
N ALA A 255 -0.64 -19.21 12.10
CA ALA A 255 -2.03 -19.39 11.62
C ALA A 255 -2.47 -18.38 10.54
N GLY A 256 -1.66 -17.37 10.21
CA GLY A 256 -2.01 -16.37 9.19
C GLY A 256 -2.76 -15.13 9.70
N LYS A 257 -2.78 -14.86 11.01
CA LYS A 257 -3.41 -13.65 11.61
C LYS A 257 -3.03 -12.35 10.87
N THR A 258 -1.74 -12.11 10.64
CA THR A 258 -1.20 -10.95 9.91
C THR A 258 -1.71 -10.83 8.46
N VAL A 259 -2.03 -11.95 7.82
CA VAL A 259 -2.60 -11.99 6.46
C VAL A 259 -4.08 -11.59 6.48
N LEU A 260 -4.79 -11.96 7.54
CA LEU A 260 -6.20 -11.59 7.74
C LEU A 260 -6.35 -10.11 8.11
N THR A 261 -5.49 -9.60 9.00
CA THR A 261 -5.48 -8.17 9.35
C THR A 261 -5.14 -7.31 8.13
N SER A 262 -4.15 -7.69 7.31
CA SER A 262 -3.85 -6.98 6.06
C SER A 262 -5.01 -7.02 5.05
N SER A 263 -5.78 -8.11 5.02
CA SER A 263 -6.99 -8.21 4.18
C SER A 263 -8.10 -7.24 4.62
N ILE A 264 -8.31 -7.09 5.92
CA ILE A 264 -9.26 -6.11 6.49
C ILE A 264 -8.80 -4.68 6.19
N ILE A 265 -7.52 -4.37 6.42
CA ILE A 265 -6.94 -3.05 6.15
C ILE A 265 -7.09 -2.70 4.67
N GLY A 266 -6.71 -3.61 3.77
CA GLY A 266 -6.85 -3.41 2.33
C GLY A 266 -8.30 -3.14 1.92
N HIS A 267 -9.24 -3.94 2.42
CA HIS A 267 -10.67 -3.74 2.16
C HIS A 267 -11.18 -2.36 2.61
N LEU A 268 -10.78 -1.89 3.79
CA LEU A 268 -11.17 -0.58 4.31
C LEU A 268 -10.53 0.57 3.51
N ARG A 269 -9.26 0.43 3.11
CA ARG A 269 -8.58 1.41 2.25
C ARG A 269 -9.23 1.50 0.88
N ASP A 270 -9.63 0.37 0.30
CA ASP A 270 -10.32 0.31 -0.99
C ASP A 270 -11.72 0.94 -0.90
N ARG A 271 -12.49 0.61 0.15
CA ARG A 271 -13.81 1.20 0.42
C ARG A 271 -13.75 2.71 0.53
N ARG A 272 -12.74 3.24 1.22
CA ARG A 272 -12.52 4.68 1.35
C ARG A 272 -12.19 5.33 0.01
N SER A 273 -11.27 4.73 -0.76
CA SER A 273 -10.85 5.25 -2.07
C SER A 273 -11.98 5.23 -3.11
N SER A 274 -12.90 4.27 -2.99
CA SER A 274 -14.06 4.08 -3.88
C SER A 274 -15.21 5.08 -3.64
N GLY A 275 -15.13 5.92 -2.62
CA GLY A 275 -15.96 7.13 -2.50
C GLY A 275 -17.48 6.92 -2.42
N ARG A 276 -17.97 6.13 -1.46
CA ARG A 276 -19.42 6.04 -1.20
C ARG A 276 -19.93 7.20 -0.33
N GLY A 277 -19.94 8.41 -0.88
CA GLY A 277 -20.62 9.59 -0.30
C GLY A 277 -20.13 10.06 1.10
N SER A 278 -20.64 11.22 1.53
CA SER A 278 -20.25 11.86 2.80
C SER A 278 -20.80 11.18 4.06
N ALA A 279 -21.77 10.27 3.92
CA ALA A 279 -22.45 9.62 5.04
C ALA A 279 -21.67 8.42 5.61
N ASP A 280 -20.71 7.88 4.84
CA ASP A 280 -19.83 6.78 5.26
C ASP A 280 -18.37 7.26 5.43
N SER A 281 -18.15 8.47 5.96
CA SER A 281 -16.79 8.98 6.18
C SER A 281 -16.16 8.29 7.40
N PHE A 282 -15.00 7.67 7.21
CA PHE A 282 -14.26 7.00 8.27
C PHE A 282 -12.75 7.13 8.10
N SER A 283 -12.02 7.07 9.21
CA SER A 283 -10.57 6.90 9.22
C SER A 283 -10.18 5.42 9.40
N VAL A 284 -9.00 5.07 8.90
CA VAL A 284 -8.43 3.72 9.00
C VAL A 284 -6.99 3.86 9.46
N SER A 285 -6.69 3.34 10.64
CA SER A 285 -5.33 3.34 11.16
C SER A 285 -4.95 1.94 11.61
N TYR A 286 -3.69 1.58 11.45
CA TYR A 286 -3.22 0.25 11.79
C TYR A 286 -1.80 0.25 12.34
N PHE A 287 -1.48 -0.78 13.13
CA PHE A 287 -0.14 -0.96 13.67
C PHE A 287 0.22 -2.43 13.77
N TYR A 288 1.47 -2.75 13.47
CA TYR A 288 2.02 -4.10 13.58
C TYR A 288 3.05 -4.10 14.70
N PHE A 289 2.72 -4.73 15.82
CA PHE A 289 3.71 -5.00 16.85
C PHE A 289 4.71 -6.04 16.35
N LYS A 290 5.99 -5.81 16.65
CA LYS A 290 7.09 -6.69 16.30
C LYS A 290 8.05 -6.82 17.48
N HIS A 291 8.25 -8.04 17.95
CA HIS A 291 9.15 -8.31 19.06
C HIS A 291 10.59 -7.92 18.67
N HIS A 292 11.37 -7.42 19.64
CA HIS A 292 12.77 -6.97 19.45
C HIS A 292 12.97 -5.82 18.45
N GLN A 293 11.92 -5.12 18.02
CA GLN A 293 12.05 -3.89 17.24
C GLN A 293 11.69 -2.69 18.13
N PRO A 294 12.66 -1.85 18.55
CA PRO A 294 12.44 -0.81 19.55
C PRO A 294 11.32 0.19 19.21
N LYS A 295 11.09 0.46 17.91
CA LYS A 295 10.01 1.33 17.41
C LYS A 295 8.69 0.59 17.16
N LYS A 296 8.56 -0.68 17.54
CA LYS A 296 7.38 -1.51 17.24
C LYS A 296 6.95 -2.43 18.38
N SER A 297 7.34 -2.14 19.62
CA SER A 297 7.00 -2.98 20.78
C SER A 297 6.36 -2.22 21.95
N SER A 298 6.11 -0.91 21.82
CA SER A 298 5.61 -0.04 22.91
C SER A 298 4.32 0.69 22.55
N LEU A 299 3.56 1.09 23.57
CA LEU A 299 2.34 1.90 23.43
C LEU A 299 2.66 3.22 22.71
N LEU A 300 3.74 3.91 23.10
CA LEU A 300 4.14 5.17 22.46
C LEU A 300 4.38 4.98 20.96
N SER A 301 5.06 3.91 20.56
CA SER A 301 5.32 3.61 19.14
C SER A 301 4.02 3.42 18.36
N MET A 302 3.07 2.66 18.94
CA MET A 302 1.75 2.48 18.36
C MET A 302 1.05 3.83 18.18
N LEU A 303 1.00 4.66 19.22
CA LEU A 303 0.33 5.96 19.18
C LEU A 303 0.94 6.91 18.16
N LEU A 304 2.27 6.99 18.05
CA LEU A 304 2.95 7.79 17.03
C LEU A 304 2.59 7.31 15.61
N GLY A 305 2.54 5.98 15.39
CA GLY A 305 2.13 5.39 14.12
C GLY A 305 0.67 5.66 13.77
N LEU A 306 -0.24 5.58 14.76
CA LEU A 306 -1.65 5.91 14.57
C LEU A 306 -1.84 7.41 14.30
N LEU A 307 -1.15 8.30 15.02
CA LEU A 307 -1.24 9.75 14.84
C LEU A 307 -0.82 10.15 13.43
N ALA A 308 0.32 9.62 12.94
CA ALA A 308 0.82 9.89 11.60
C ALA A 308 -0.19 9.48 10.52
N GLN A 309 -0.86 8.34 10.69
CA GLN A 309 -1.92 7.90 9.77
C GLN A 309 -3.15 8.80 9.83
N LEU A 310 -3.59 9.21 11.03
CA LEU A 310 -4.78 10.04 11.20
C LEU A 310 -4.58 11.44 10.59
N VAL A 311 -3.43 12.08 10.82
CA VAL A 311 -3.14 13.40 10.21
C VAL A 311 -3.04 13.30 8.69
N ALA A 312 -2.54 12.19 8.14
CA ALA A 312 -2.49 11.93 6.69
C ALA A 312 -3.88 11.81 6.04
N GLN A 313 -4.91 11.60 6.85
CA GLN A 313 -6.27 11.30 6.42
C GLN A 313 -7.22 12.49 6.58
N ASP A 314 -6.83 13.54 7.31
CA ASP A 314 -7.66 14.69 7.65
C ASP A 314 -6.79 15.96 7.79
N GLU A 315 -6.98 16.92 6.87
CA GLU A 315 -6.24 18.19 6.85
C GLU A 315 -6.48 19.05 8.11
N SER A 316 -7.65 18.93 8.75
CA SER A 316 -7.95 19.66 9.98
C SER A 316 -7.17 19.11 11.17
N LEU A 317 -7.01 17.77 11.23
CA LEU A 317 -6.13 17.13 12.21
C LEU A 317 -4.67 17.47 11.95
N LEU A 318 -4.24 17.50 10.68
CA LEU A 318 -2.90 17.96 10.32
C LEU A 318 -2.63 19.37 10.84
N ASP A 319 -3.53 20.33 10.59
CA ASP A 319 -3.33 21.70 11.03
C ASP A 319 -3.23 21.79 12.56
N HIS A 320 -4.12 21.11 13.29
CA HIS A 320 -4.10 21.06 14.75
C HIS A 320 -2.77 20.50 15.29
N VAL A 321 -2.35 19.33 14.79
CA VAL A 321 -1.12 18.66 15.24
C VAL A 321 0.12 19.46 14.83
N TYR A 322 0.11 20.10 13.67
CA TYR A 322 1.16 21.01 13.24
C TYR A 322 1.33 22.19 14.20
N GLN A 323 0.25 22.84 14.62
CA GLN A 323 0.34 23.93 15.60
C GLN A 323 0.93 23.44 16.93
N ALA A 324 0.52 22.25 17.40
CA ALA A 324 1.05 21.66 18.62
C ALA A 324 2.56 21.32 18.51
N CYS A 325 2.98 20.78 17.36
CA CYS A 325 4.38 20.52 17.04
C CYS A 325 5.25 21.78 17.03
N ARG A 326 4.68 22.94 16.65
CA ARG A 326 5.37 24.24 16.66
C ARG A 326 5.49 24.84 18.06
N SER A 327 4.50 24.63 18.92
CA SER A 327 4.50 25.18 20.28
C SER A 327 5.33 24.37 21.27
N ALA A 328 5.60 23.09 20.98
CA ALA A 328 6.29 22.17 21.89
C ALA A 328 7.75 21.88 21.46
N GLU A 329 8.64 21.66 22.43
CA GLU A 329 9.94 21.06 22.16
C GLU A 329 9.77 19.59 21.69
N PRO A 330 10.68 19.03 20.84
CA PRO A 330 10.55 17.67 20.31
C PRO A 330 10.28 16.60 21.37
N ARG A 331 11.02 16.62 22.48
CA ARG A 331 10.87 15.63 23.57
C ARG A 331 9.55 15.77 24.33
N GLN A 332 9.00 16.97 24.40
CA GLN A 332 7.73 17.23 25.08
C GLN A 332 6.56 16.73 24.24
N PHE A 333 6.61 16.94 22.92
CA PHE A 333 5.59 16.45 21.99
C PHE A 333 5.55 14.91 21.95
N GLN A 334 6.71 14.25 21.99
CA GLN A 334 6.83 12.78 22.01
C GLN A 334 6.59 12.16 23.40
N SER A 335 6.14 12.93 24.40
CA SER A 335 5.73 12.36 25.68
C SER A 335 4.48 11.51 25.50
N LEU A 336 4.39 10.40 26.23
CA LEU A 336 3.25 9.49 26.12
C LEU A 336 1.91 10.20 26.37
N ASP A 337 1.86 11.10 27.35
CA ASP A 337 0.64 11.83 27.72
C ASP A 337 0.17 12.75 26.58
N GLU A 338 1.09 13.48 25.95
CA GLU A 338 0.74 14.43 24.90
C GLU A 338 0.35 13.72 23.60
N VAL A 339 1.09 12.68 23.20
CA VAL A 339 0.73 11.87 22.02
C VAL A 339 -0.60 11.16 22.26
N SER A 340 -0.80 10.56 23.44
CA SER A 340 -2.06 9.94 23.85
C SER A 340 -3.22 10.92 23.70
N ARG A 341 -3.09 12.15 24.24
CA ARG A 341 -4.11 13.20 24.13
C ARG A 341 -4.46 13.52 22.67
N HIS A 342 -3.45 13.67 21.81
CA HIS A 342 -3.66 13.98 20.40
C HIS A 342 -4.31 12.82 19.63
N VAL A 343 -3.91 11.57 19.87
CA VAL A 343 -4.50 10.40 19.22
C VAL A 343 -5.95 10.21 19.68
N SER A 344 -6.23 10.32 20.99
CA SER A 344 -7.58 10.22 21.52
C SER A 344 -8.52 11.25 20.89
N MET A 345 -8.08 12.51 20.84
CA MET A 345 -8.84 13.59 20.19
C MET A 345 -9.05 13.30 18.70
N ALA A 346 -8.00 12.86 17.98
CA ALA A 346 -8.09 12.54 16.57
C ALA A 346 -9.10 11.43 16.30
N LEU A 347 -9.03 10.31 17.02
CA LEU A 347 -9.98 9.19 16.86
C LEU A 347 -11.42 9.59 17.22
N GLN A 348 -11.62 10.33 18.31
CA GLN A 348 -12.96 10.73 18.76
C GLN A 348 -13.60 11.82 17.88
N SER A 349 -12.80 12.59 17.14
CA SER A 349 -13.29 13.65 16.24
C SER A 349 -13.85 13.14 14.92
N GLN A 350 -13.50 11.92 14.51
CA GLN A 350 -13.97 11.33 13.26
C GLN A 350 -15.42 10.82 13.43
N PRO A 351 -16.20 10.68 12.34
CA PRO A 351 -17.52 10.02 12.44
C PRO A 351 -17.43 8.52 12.72
N ARG A 352 -16.32 7.90 12.27
CA ARG A 352 -15.96 6.50 12.52
C ARG A 352 -14.45 6.35 12.39
N SER A 353 -13.83 5.58 13.28
CA SER A 353 -12.41 5.21 13.20
C SER A 353 -12.23 3.71 13.31
N PHE A 354 -11.74 3.09 12.24
CA PHE A 354 -11.28 1.71 12.27
C PHE A 354 -9.82 1.64 12.69
N VAL A 355 -9.54 0.94 13.78
CA VAL A 355 -8.18 0.74 14.32
C VAL A 355 -7.86 -0.74 14.32
N ILE A 356 -6.81 -1.14 13.59
CA ILE A 356 -6.40 -2.54 13.42
C ILE A 356 -5.01 -2.72 14.01
N ILE A 357 -4.90 -3.53 15.07
CA ILE A 357 -3.65 -3.79 15.78
C ILE A 357 -3.27 -5.27 15.59
N ASP A 358 -2.14 -5.52 14.93
CA ASP A 358 -1.64 -6.87 14.69
C ASP A 358 -0.54 -7.25 15.68
N GLY A 359 -0.58 -8.48 16.18
CA GLY A 359 0.49 -9.06 17.00
C GLY A 359 0.60 -8.47 18.40
N LEU A 360 -0.52 -8.22 19.09
CA LEU A 360 -0.49 -7.63 20.45
C LEU A 360 0.38 -8.43 21.44
N ASP A 361 0.51 -9.76 21.26
CA ASP A 361 1.40 -10.63 22.01
C ASP A 361 2.89 -10.29 21.85
N GLU A 362 3.27 -9.60 20.78
CA GLU A 362 4.63 -9.10 20.55
C GLU A 362 4.91 -7.73 21.20
N CYS A 363 3.90 -7.13 21.85
CA CYS A 363 4.02 -5.87 22.57
C CYS A 363 4.50 -6.11 24.01
N THR A 364 5.58 -5.44 24.42
CA THR A 364 6.06 -5.50 25.82
C THR A 364 5.13 -4.79 26.81
N GLU A 365 4.19 -4.00 26.31
CA GLU A 365 3.25 -3.18 27.07
C GLU A 365 1.79 -3.50 26.76
N ALA A 366 1.49 -4.74 26.34
CA ALA A 366 0.17 -5.14 25.84
C ALA A 366 -0.98 -4.75 26.79
N SER A 367 -0.81 -4.94 28.09
CA SER A 367 -1.80 -4.55 29.11
C SER A 367 -2.08 -3.03 29.10
N ARG A 368 -1.04 -2.20 28.98
CA ARG A 368 -1.17 -0.73 28.88
C ARG A 368 -1.87 -0.30 27.59
N VAL A 369 -1.67 -1.03 26.50
CA VAL A 369 -2.35 -0.79 25.22
C VAL A 369 -3.85 -1.04 25.37
N LEU A 370 -4.24 -2.16 25.98
CA LEU A 370 -5.64 -2.46 26.24
C LEU A 370 -6.27 -1.41 27.17
N ASP A 371 -5.62 -1.09 28.29
CA ASP A 371 -6.11 -0.07 29.24
C ASP A 371 -6.32 1.30 28.58
N TRP A 372 -5.42 1.68 27.66
CA TRP A 372 -5.56 2.93 26.89
C TRP A 372 -6.77 2.91 25.97
N PHE A 373 -6.98 1.82 25.21
CA PHE A 373 -8.18 1.68 24.37
C PHE A 373 -9.47 1.66 25.19
N GLU A 374 -9.48 0.99 26.35
CA GLU A 374 -10.63 1.00 27.25
C GLU A 374 -10.97 2.40 27.75
N SER A 375 -9.97 3.20 28.11
CA SER A 375 -10.16 4.58 28.57
C SER A 375 -10.81 5.48 27.51
N ILE A 376 -10.39 5.39 26.24
CA ILE A 376 -10.92 6.24 25.17
C ILE A 376 -12.26 5.76 24.61
N MET A 377 -12.58 4.47 24.78
CA MET A 377 -13.83 3.89 24.29
C MET A 377 -14.96 3.94 25.34
N SER A 378 -14.63 3.86 26.65
CA SER A 378 -15.60 4.00 27.74
C SER A 378 -16.17 5.41 27.89
N THR A 379 -15.44 6.42 27.44
CA THR A 379 -15.89 7.83 27.44
C THR A 379 -17.06 8.11 26.48
N GLN A 380 -17.51 7.13 25.69
CA GLN A 380 -18.62 7.28 24.75
C GLN A 380 -19.98 6.74 25.26
N ASP A 381 -20.03 6.05 26.40
CA ASP A 381 -21.22 5.31 26.85
C ASP A 381 -22.24 6.11 27.69
N ASP A 382 -21.97 7.37 28.06
CA ASP A 382 -22.69 8.02 29.16
C ASP A 382 -23.93 8.88 28.79
N THR A 383 -24.29 9.11 27.51
CA THR A 383 -25.33 10.13 27.19
C THR A 383 -26.50 9.77 26.29
N SER A 384 -26.60 8.57 25.73
CA SER A 384 -27.84 8.14 25.05
C SER A 384 -27.87 6.64 24.89
N GLY A 385 -29.04 6.01 25.06
CA GLY A 385 -29.28 4.57 24.85
C GLY A 385 -29.14 4.09 23.40
N ASP A 386 -28.27 4.75 22.63
CA ASP A 386 -27.89 4.47 21.26
C ASP A 386 -26.34 4.38 21.24
N THR A 387 -25.81 3.22 21.60
CA THR A 387 -24.36 2.96 21.69
C THR A 387 -23.78 2.78 20.30
N ASP A 388 -23.57 3.90 19.60
CA ASP A 388 -22.83 3.90 18.34
C ASP A 388 -21.34 4.10 18.63
N PHE A 389 -20.55 3.01 18.58
CA PHE A 389 -19.11 3.07 18.84
C PHE A 389 -18.37 3.77 17.70
N ASN A 390 -17.99 5.04 17.90
CA ASN A 390 -17.21 5.78 16.92
C ASN A 390 -15.88 5.07 16.62
N ILE A 391 -15.25 4.48 17.65
CA ILE A 391 -14.02 3.70 17.48
C ILE A 391 -14.38 2.22 17.33
N ARG A 392 -13.91 1.61 16.24
CA ARG A 392 -14.00 0.19 15.97
C ARG A 392 -12.60 -0.41 15.99
N LEU A 393 -12.35 -1.28 16.96
CA LEU A 393 -11.05 -1.85 17.28
C LEU A 393 -11.01 -3.33 16.89
N PHE A 394 -10.02 -3.70 16.07
CA PHE A 394 -9.70 -5.07 15.74
C PHE A 394 -8.28 -5.38 16.21
N ILE A 395 -8.13 -6.36 17.11
CA ILE A 395 -6.82 -6.77 17.63
C ILE A 395 -6.56 -8.21 17.21
N SER A 396 -5.36 -8.52 16.74
CA SER A 396 -4.87 -9.89 16.59
C SER A 396 -3.83 -10.23 17.64
N GLY A 397 -3.78 -11.49 18.06
CA GLY A 397 -2.70 -11.99 18.91
C GLY A 397 -2.77 -13.48 19.21
N GLN A 398 -1.80 -13.96 20.00
CA GLN A 398 -1.76 -15.34 20.48
C GLN A 398 -2.57 -15.52 21.76
N ARG A 399 -3.00 -16.76 21.99
CA ARG A 399 -3.60 -17.20 23.25
C ARG A 399 -2.52 -17.68 24.22
N ASP A 400 -1.89 -16.76 24.93
CA ASP A 400 -0.90 -17.06 25.97
C ASP A 400 -1.51 -17.08 27.39
N GLY A 401 -2.78 -16.73 27.54
CA GLY A 401 -3.49 -16.66 28.82
C GLY A 401 -3.22 -15.37 29.61
N ILE A 402 -2.27 -14.54 29.17
CA ILE A 402 -1.82 -13.35 29.92
C ILE A 402 -2.89 -12.26 29.90
N LEU A 403 -3.57 -12.09 28.77
CA LEU A 403 -4.54 -11.02 28.53
C LEU A 403 -6.01 -11.49 28.57
N GLU A 404 -6.27 -12.78 28.86
CA GLU A 404 -7.64 -13.34 28.76
C GLU A 404 -8.67 -12.61 29.63
N SER A 405 -8.29 -12.16 30.83
CA SER A 405 -9.19 -11.39 31.70
C SER A 405 -9.51 -10.01 31.14
N GLN A 406 -8.50 -9.29 30.64
CA GLN A 406 -8.66 -7.96 30.03
C GLN A 406 -9.38 -8.01 28.68
N MET A 407 -9.35 -9.15 27.98
CA MET A 407 -10.02 -9.32 26.70
C MET A 407 -11.38 -10.03 26.81
N SER A 408 -11.88 -10.28 28.02
CA SER A 408 -13.12 -11.03 28.26
C SER A 408 -14.37 -10.38 27.66
N HIS A 409 -14.38 -9.06 27.47
CA HIS A 409 -15.46 -8.30 26.84
C HIS A 409 -15.27 -8.05 25.35
N TYR A 410 -14.20 -8.57 24.74
CA TYR A 410 -13.98 -8.50 23.29
C TYR A 410 -14.78 -9.60 22.59
N THR A 411 -15.33 -9.27 21.42
CA THR A 411 -15.91 -10.30 20.56
C THR A 411 -14.79 -11.15 19.98
N ARG A 412 -14.71 -12.41 20.40
CA ARG A 412 -13.60 -13.30 20.03
C ARG A 412 -13.87 -14.06 18.74
N ILE A 413 -12.86 -14.12 17.88
CA ILE A 413 -12.77 -15.03 16.74
C ILE A 413 -11.57 -15.94 16.98
N ASP A 414 -11.80 -17.24 17.01
CA ASP A 414 -10.79 -18.26 17.23
C ASP A 414 -10.54 -18.98 15.91
N LEU A 415 -9.34 -18.81 15.34
CA LEU A 415 -9.02 -19.29 13.99
C LEU A 415 -9.13 -20.81 13.90
N GLU A 416 -8.70 -21.51 14.93
CA GLU A 416 -8.66 -22.97 15.04
C GLU A 416 -10.05 -23.61 15.02
N THR A 417 -11.11 -22.82 15.21
CA THR A 417 -12.52 -23.27 15.14
C THR A 417 -13.30 -22.65 13.98
N SER A 418 -12.65 -21.80 13.17
CA SER A 418 -13.28 -21.07 12.09
C SER A 418 -13.25 -21.89 10.80
N SER A 419 -14.42 -22.35 10.33
CA SER A 419 -14.50 -23.17 9.11
C SER A 419 -13.94 -22.48 7.86
N GLY A 420 -14.04 -21.16 7.76
CA GLY A 420 -13.44 -20.39 6.67
C GLY A 420 -11.91 -20.42 6.67
N HIS A 421 -11.29 -20.63 7.83
CA HIS A 421 -9.83 -20.75 7.96
C HIS A 421 -9.33 -22.10 7.45
N ASP A 422 -10.00 -23.20 7.84
CA ASP A 422 -9.68 -24.55 7.33
C ASP A 422 -9.83 -24.62 5.81
N GLN A 423 -10.91 -24.04 5.26
CA GLN A 423 -11.15 -23.97 3.81
C GLN A 423 -10.06 -23.17 3.08
N ASP A 424 -9.51 -22.15 3.71
CA ASP A 424 -8.43 -21.32 3.14
C ASP A 424 -7.11 -22.11 3.08
N ILE A 425 -6.80 -22.88 4.13
CA ILE A 425 -5.64 -23.80 4.15
C ILE A 425 -5.81 -24.87 3.07
N GLU A 426 -7.00 -25.44 2.94
CA GLU A 426 -7.31 -26.46 1.94
C GLU A 426 -7.15 -25.91 0.52
N ALA A 427 -7.75 -24.76 0.21
CA ALA A 427 -7.63 -24.12 -1.11
C ALA A 427 -6.17 -23.76 -1.45
N PHE A 428 -5.39 -23.31 -0.46
CA PHE A 428 -3.95 -23.10 -0.61
C PHE A 428 -3.23 -24.41 -0.96
N ALA A 429 -3.50 -25.48 -0.21
CA ALA A 429 -2.86 -26.77 -0.39
C ALA A 429 -3.19 -27.40 -1.74
N GLU A 430 -4.45 -27.36 -2.16
CA GLU A 430 -4.90 -27.82 -3.48
C GLU A 430 -4.17 -27.10 -4.61
N THR A 431 -4.10 -25.77 -4.53
CA THR A 431 -3.45 -24.96 -5.56
C THR A 431 -1.95 -25.26 -5.67
N MET A 432 -1.27 -25.45 -4.55
CA MET A 432 0.14 -25.82 -4.54
C MET A 432 0.34 -27.27 -5.02
N ALA A 433 -0.55 -28.20 -4.66
CA ALA A 433 -0.52 -29.57 -5.14
C ALA A 433 -0.68 -29.64 -6.67
N ILE A 434 -1.53 -28.80 -7.27
CA ILE A 434 -1.64 -28.66 -8.73
C ILE A 434 -0.29 -28.28 -9.35
N LYS A 435 0.40 -27.27 -8.79
CA LYS A 435 1.73 -26.85 -9.28
C LYS A 435 2.77 -27.96 -9.17
N ILE A 436 2.75 -28.70 -8.06
CA ILE A 436 3.64 -29.86 -7.86
C ILE A 436 3.34 -30.94 -8.90
N ARG A 437 2.05 -31.27 -9.11
CA ARG A 437 1.62 -32.24 -10.13
C ARG A 437 2.14 -31.86 -11.51
N GLU A 438 1.97 -30.62 -11.91
CA GLU A 438 2.40 -30.12 -13.23
C GLU A 438 3.91 -30.21 -13.40
N ARG A 439 4.67 -29.75 -12.38
CA ARG A 439 6.14 -29.80 -12.40
C ARG A 439 6.69 -31.23 -12.53
N PHE A 440 6.13 -32.19 -11.81
CA PHE A 440 6.65 -33.58 -11.75
C PHE A 440 5.83 -34.59 -12.56
N SER A 441 4.85 -34.12 -13.34
CA SER A 441 3.93 -34.95 -14.13
C SER A 441 3.33 -36.10 -13.30
N LEU A 442 2.68 -35.75 -12.19
CA LEU A 442 2.04 -36.70 -11.27
C LEU A 442 0.61 -37.02 -11.71
N ASN A 443 0.05 -38.11 -11.18
CA ASN A 443 -1.36 -38.40 -11.37
C ASN A 443 -2.24 -37.52 -10.43
N PRO A 444 -3.52 -37.30 -10.76
CA PRO A 444 -4.44 -36.52 -9.91
C PRO A 444 -4.70 -37.14 -8.53
N GLU A 445 -4.42 -38.44 -8.36
CA GLU A 445 -4.56 -39.12 -7.07
C GLU A 445 -3.47 -38.68 -6.09
N ILE A 446 -2.20 -38.59 -6.53
CA ILE A 446 -1.11 -38.09 -5.69
C ILE A 446 -1.31 -36.61 -5.35
N GLU A 447 -1.79 -35.81 -6.30
CA GLU A 447 -2.15 -34.40 -6.04
C GLU A 447 -3.16 -34.27 -4.89
N ARG A 448 -4.27 -35.02 -4.96
CA ARG A 448 -5.31 -35.01 -3.91
C ARG A 448 -4.75 -35.51 -2.58
N ASP A 449 -3.93 -36.56 -2.61
CA ASP A 449 -3.27 -37.10 -1.43
C ASP A 449 -2.32 -36.09 -0.76
N ILE A 450 -1.55 -35.32 -1.54
CA ILE A 450 -0.72 -34.22 -1.02
C ILE A 450 -1.59 -33.19 -0.31
N ALA A 451 -2.64 -32.69 -0.98
CA ALA A 451 -3.51 -31.66 -0.41
C ALA A 451 -4.15 -32.14 0.91
N VAL A 452 -4.73 -33.34 0.93
CA VAL A 452 -5.37 -33.91 2.13
C VAL A 452 -4.38 -34.11 3.27
N ARG A 453 -3.18 -34.65 3.00
CA ARG A 453 -2.15 -34.86 4.03
C ARG A 453 -1.67 -33.54 4.63
N VAL A 454 -1.36 -32.55 3.78
CA VAL A 454 -0.90 -31.25 4.26
C VAL A 454 -1.98 -30.55 5.08
N THR A 455 -3.22 -30.48 4.59
CA THR A 455 -4.33 -29.83 5.31
C THR A 455 -4.60 -30.51 6.65
N SER A 456 -4.65 -31.84 6.68
CA SER A 456 -4.91 -32.58 7.93
C SER A 456 -3.80 -32.44 8.96
N LYS A 457 -2.53 -32.34 8.53
CA LYS A 457 -1.38 -32.15 9.42
C LYS A 457 -1.15 -30.69 9.82
N ALA A 458 -1.63 -29.73 9.03
CA ALA A 458 -1.46 -28.32 9.31
C ALA A 458 -2.10 -27.89 10.63
N GLY A 459 -3.26 -28.47 11.00
CA GLY A 459 -3.92 -28.20 12.29
C GLY A 459 -4.12 -26.70 12.55
N GLY A 460 -4.52 -25.94 11.53
CA GLY A 460 -4.66 -24.48 11.60
C GLY A 460 -3.36 -23.69 11.37
N MET A 461 -2.21 -24.32 11.20
CA MET A 461 -0.93 -23.63 10.96
C MET A 461 -0.64 -23.47 9.46
N PHE A 462 -0.96 -22.30 8.90
CA PHE A 462 -0.61 -21.95 7.52
C PHE A 462 0.89 -22.07 7.23
N LEU A 463 1.74 -21.68 8.19
CA LEU A 463 3.20 -21.76 8.02
C LEU A 463 3.68 -23.20 7.77
N TYR A 464 3.12 -24.18 8.48
CA TYR A 464 3.43 -25.60 8.23
C TYR A 464 3.06 -25.99 6.80
N ALA A 465 1.83 -25.68 6.36
CA ALA A 465 1.40 -26.00 5.01
C ALA A 465 2.33 -25.36 3.96
N GLN A 466 2.70 -24.10 4.18
CA GLN A 466 3.60 -23.37 3.29
C GLN A 466 4.98 -24.00 3.19
N LEU A 467 5.59 -24.37 4.32
CA LEU A 467 6.92 -24.98 4.35
C LEU A 467 6.93 -26.34 3.66
N VAL A 468 5.99 -27.23 4.02
CA VAL A 468 5.88 -28.57 3.41
C VAL A 468 5.67 -28.47 1.90
N LEU A 469 4.71 -27.67 1.44
CA LEU A 469 4.39 -27.57 0.01
C LEU A 469 5.51 -26.91 -0.79
N ASN A 470 6.20 -25.91 -0.22
CA ASN A 470 7.36 -25.32 -0.87
C ASN A 470 8.52 -26.30 -0.94
N ASN A 471 8.78 -27.08 0.12
CA ASN A 471 9.78 -28.13 0.11
C ASN A 471 9.49 -29.13 -1.02
N LEU A 472 8.27 -29.69 -1.07
CA LEU A 472 7.85 -30.63 -2.11
C LEU A 472 7.99 -30.04 -3.53
N LEU A 473 7.61 -28.77 -3.71
CA LEU A 473 7.76 -28.08 -5.00
C LEU A 473 9.23 -27.85 -5.38
N SER A 474 10.10 -27.67 -4.39
CA SER A 474 11.52 -27.36 -4.58
C SER A 474 12.39 -28.57 -4.91
N GLN A 475 11.85 -29.79 -4.78
CA GLN A 475 12.58 -31.02 -5.06
C GLN A 475 13.18 -31.05 -6.47
N THR A 476 14.35 -31.67 -6.61
CA THR A 476 15.13 -31.69 -7.86
C THR A 476 14.68 -32.78 -8.82
N SER A 477 14.03 -33.84 -8.32
CA SER A 477 13.53 -34.93 -9.14
C SER A 477 12.21 -35.52 -8.61
N LYS A 478 11.50 -36.24 -9.49
CA LYS A 478 10.32 -37.03 -9.10
C LYS A 478 10.65 -38.16 -8.12
N TYR A 479 11.89 -38.65 -8.12
CA TYR A 479 12.34 -39.65 -7.17
C TYR A 479 12.42 -39.04 -5.76
N ASP A 480 13.05 -37.87 -5.63
CA ASP A 480 13.23 -37.18 -4.34
C ASP A 480 11.88 -36.75 -3.76
N LEU A 481 10.99 -36.20 -4.59
CA LEU A 481 9.61 -35.92 -4.18
C LEU A 481 8.91 -37.17 -3.61
N LYS A 482 9.05 -38.33 -4.26
CA LYS A 482 8.46 -39.57 -3.76
C LYS A 482 9.10 -40.05 -2.46
N GLN A 483 10.37 -39.71 -2.20
CA GLN A 483 10.96 -39.97 -0.90
C GLN A 483 10.30 -39.11 0.16
N GLU A 484 10.20 -37.79 -0.05
CA GLU A 484 9.58 -36.86 0.91
C GLU A 484 8.12 -37.19 1.23
N LEU A 485 7.36 -37.72 0.26
CA LEU A 485 5.97 -38.14 0.45
C LEU A 485 5.78 -39.44 1.24
N LYS A 486 6.85 -40.15 1.61
CA LYS A 486 6.74 -41.35 2.45
C LYS A 486 6.30 -40.95 3.85
N ALA A 487 5.53 -41.82 4.50
CA ALA A 487 5.03 -41.57 5.86
C ALA A 487 6.16 -41.34 6.89
N GLU A 488 7.34 -41.92 6.67
CA GLU A 488 8.50 -41.80 7.58
C GLU A 488 9.24 -40.46 7.48
N THR A 489 9.12 -39.78 6.33
CA THR A 489 9.81 -38.50 6.04
C THR A 489 8.85 -37.32 6.06
N PHE A 490 7.56 -37.56 5.82
CA PHE A 490 6.57 -36.50 5.77
C PHE A 490 6.48 -35.80 7.13
N PRO A 491 6.65 -34.46 7.20
CA PRO A 491 6.72 -33.75 8.47
C PRO A 491 5.47 -33.95 9.33
N GLU A 492 5.66 -34.33 10.59
CA GLU A 492 4.58 -34.46 11.58
C GLU A 492 4.24 -33.11 12.25
N GLY A 493 5.12 -32.11 12.14
CA GLY A 493 4.93 -30.78 12.71
C GLY A 493 5.97 -29.78 12.22
N LEU A 494 5.89 -28.55 12.74
CA LEU A 494 6.68 -27.41 12.26
C LEU A 494 8.20 -27.61 12.32
N GLU A 495 8.73 -28.30 13.34
CA GLU A 495 10.20 -28.50 13.46
C GLU A 495 10.78 -29.41 12.37
N GLN A 496 9.94 -30.27 11.79
CA GLN A 496 10.33 -31.21 10.73
C GLN A 496 10.06 -30.67 9.33
N ALA A 497 9.14 -29.70 9.21
CA ALA A 497 8.73 -29.06 7.95
C ALA A 497 9.71 -27.96 7.54
#